data_AF-A0AAE1CQZ5-F1
#
_entry.id   AF-A0AAE1CQZ5-F1
#
_cell.length_a   1.000
_cell.length_b   1.000
_cell.length_c   1.000
_cell.angle_alpha   90.00
_cell.angle_beta   90.00
_cell.angle_gamma   90.00
#
_symmetry.space_group_name_H-M   'P 1'
#
loop_
_entity.id
_entity.type
_entity.pdbx_description
1 polymer ?
#
loop_
_entity_poly.entity_id
_entity_poly.type
_entity_poly.pdbx_seq_one_letter_code
_entity_poly.pdbx_strand_id
1 'polypeptide(L)'
;QCSVGWFGSYCQYQCHCAGSAPCDKHDGYCSSGCHQDWFGPACQYESIGFTLLENSTLDWLADQNDTTCNDDQETPVNFTLKTPIPLKWIRIVVSRPALLQDIQVSYYIENEGGSVECSGPKVNISSTVQDILCPTVDNVTKVTVFINEEAGRGLCSLYFSAEISVSGAGSLVIEDSVAVSHVVAPEAFTVEGAPKEVVIQKAPKTNKNKKLNKREIVVRSS
;
A
#
# COMPACT_ATOMS: atom_id res chain seq x y z
N GLN A 1 -7.60 -24.56 12.12
CA GLN A 1 -8.27 -23.28 12.45
C GLN A 1 -7.28 -22.42 13.20
N CYS A 2 -7.16 -21.13 12.87
CA CYS A 2 -6.16 -20.26 13.49
C CYS A 2 -6.54 -19.80 14.90
N SER A 3 -5.51 -19.53 15.70
CA SER A 3 -5.62 -18.85 16.99
C SER A 3 -6.15 -17.43 16.82
N VAL A 4 -6.69 -16.85 17.89
CA VAL A 4 -7.13 -15.44 17.87
C VAL A 4 -5.96 -14.53 17.49
N GLY A 5 -6.19 -13.62 16.55
CA GLY A 5 -5.17 -12.69 16.07
C GLY A 5 -4.29 -13.25 14.94
N TRP A 6 -4.59 -14.45 14.43
CA TRP A 6 -3.83 -15.11 13.38
C TRP A 6 -4.71 -15.55 12.20
N PHE A 7 -4.17 -15.44 10.99
CA PHE A 7 -4.87 -15.79 9.76
C PHE A 7 -3.93 -16.40 8.71
N GLY A 8 -4.52 -16.80 7.57
CA GLY A 8 -3.82 -17.43 6.45
C GLY A 8 -3.84 -18.96 6.49
N SER A 9 -3.46 -19.59 5.37
CA SER A 9 -3.56 -21.05 5.18
C SER A 9 -2.81 -21.88 6.24
N TYR A 10 -1.76 -21.32 6.83
CA TYR A 10 -0.95 -21.95 7.87
C TYR A 10 -0.97 -21.17 9.19
N CYS A 11 -1.89 -20.21 9.34
CA CYS A 11 -1.96 -19.33 10.51
C CYS A 11 -0.64 -18.60 10.78
N GLN A 12 0.08 -18.25 9.71
CA GLN A 12 1.42 -17.68 9.75
C GLN A 12 1.43 -16.15 9.84
N TYR A 13 0.26 -15.53 9.72
CA TYR A 13 0.12 -14.08 9.67
C TYR A 13 -0.59 -13.59 10.93
N GLN A 14 0.07 -12.71 11.67
CA GLN A 14 -0.53 -12.00 12.78
C GLN A 14 -1.21 -10.72 12.28
N CYS A 15 -2.40 -10.43 12.77
CA CYS A 15 -3.12 -9.17 12.52
C CYS A 15 -3.05 -8.27 13.75
N HIS A 16 -3.09 -6.95 13.52
CA HIS A 16 -3.02 -5.95 14.58
C HIS A 16 -4.24 -5.01 14.55
N CYS A 17 -5.43 -5.58 14.82
CA CYS A 17 -6.69 -4.84 14.81
C CYS A 17 -6.80 -3.84 15.99
N ALA A 18 -7.54 -2.76 15.78
CA ALA A 18 -7.88 -1.81 16.83
C ALA A 18 -8.88 -2.39 17.82
N GLY A 19 -8.73 -2.03 19.10
CA GLY A 19 -9.53 -2.64 20.15
C GLY A 19 -9.26 -4.14 20.27
N SER A 20 -9.81 -4.81 21.28
CA SER A 20 -9.61 -6.25 21.48
C SER A 20 -10.33 -7.14 20.46
N ALA A 21 -10.75 -6.59 19.31
CA ALA A 21 -11.47 -7.30 18.27
C ALA A 21 -10.54 -8.29 17.54
N PRO A 22 -10.92 -9.57 17.41
CA PRO A 22 -10.16 -10.52 16.61
C PRO A 22 -10.34 -10.21 15.11
N CYS A 23 -9.28 -10.41 14.31
CA CYS A 23 -9.43 -10.42 12.86
C CYS A 23 -10.15 -11.68 12.36
N ASP A 24 -10.68 -11.59 11.13
CA ASP A 24 -11.14 -12.75 10.39
C ASP A 24 -9.98 -13.74 10.14
N LYS A 25 -10.26 -15.03 10.30
CA LYS A 25 -9.23 -16.09 10.24
C LYS A 25 -8.80 -16.46 8.82
N HIS A 26 -9.59 -16.08 7.81
CA HIS A 26 -9.34 -16.39 6.41
C HIS A 26 -8.50 -15.31 5.74
N ASP A 27 -8.86 -14.04 5.92
CA ASP A 27 -8.22 -12.92 5.22
C ASP A 27 -7.54 -11.90 6.15
N GLY A 28 -7.68 -12.03 7.47
CA GLY A 28 -7.08 -11.12 8.44
C GLY A 28 -7.81 -9.79 8.60
N TYR A 29 -9.01 -9.63 8.04
CA TYR A 29 -9.76 -8.38 8.08
C TYR A 29 -10.07 -7.93 9.52
N CYS A 30 -9.83 -6.64 9.78
CA CYS A 30 -10.11 -5.97 11.05
C CYS A 30 -11.32 -5.04 10.90
N SER A 31 -12.46 -5.40 11.49
CA SER A 31 -13.70 -4.60 11.41
C SER A 31 -13.62 -3.27 12.15
N SER A 32 -12.73 -3.17 13.14
CA SER A 32 -12.43 -1.97 13.92
C SER A 32 -11.31 -1.12 13.31
N GLY A 33 -10.76 -1.52 12.16
CA GLY A 33 -9.54 -0.93 11.61
C GLY A 33 -8.27 -1.41 12.32
N CYS A 34 -7.16 -0.74 12.06
CA CYS A 34 -5.85 -1.11 12.58
C CYS A 34 -5.53 -0.40 13.89
N HIS A 35 -4.73 -1.05 14.74
CA HIS A 35 -4.12 -0.40 15.89
C HIS A 35 -3.31 0.84 15.44
N GLN A 36 -3.13 1.82 16.33
CA GLN A 36 -2.58 3.16 16.02
C GLN A 36 -1.28 3.15 15.21
N ASP A 37 -0.40 2.18 15.46
CA ASP A 37 0.90 2.06 14.78
C ASP A 37 0.91 1.02 13.65
N TRP A 38 -0.26 0.59 13.18
CA TRP A 38 -0.39 -0.48 12.19
C TRP A 38 -1.25 -0.05 11.03
N PHE A 39 -0.89 -0.50 9.83
CA PHE A 39 -1.61 -0.20 8.62
C PHE A 39 -1.45 -1.27 7.55
N GLY A 40 -1.99 -0.97 6.37
CA GLY A 40 -1.99 -1.87 5.22
C GLY A 40 -2.97 -3.04 5.34
N PRO A 41 -2.93 -3.97 4.37
CA PRO A 41 -3.78 -5.16 4.37
C PRO A 41 -3.68 -5.94 5.69
N ALA A 42 -4.83 -6.29 6.27
CA ALA A 42 -4.94 -7.05 7.52
C ALA A 42 -4.14 -6.47 8.72
N CYS A 43 -3.79 -5.18 8.67
CA CYS A 43 -3.02 -4.49 9.70
C CYS A 43 -1.69 -5.18 10.03
N GLN A 44 -0.93 -5.56 9.00
CA GLN A 44 0.31 -6.31 9.13
C GLN A 44 1.59 -5.47 9.06
N TYR A 45 1.45 -4.19 8.74
CA TYR A 45 2.59 -3.30 8.53
C TYR A 45 2.67 -2.30 9.65
N GLU A 46 3.75 -2.37 10.40
CA GLU A 46 4.05 -1.39 11.43
C GLU A 46 4.43 -0.06 10.77
N SER A 47 3.81 1.02 11.25
CA SER A 47 4.20 2.37 10.93
C SER A 47 5.53 2.68 11.60
N ILE A 48 6.57 2.85 10.79
CA ILE A 48 7.85 3.30 11.29
C ILE A 48 7.81 4.81 11.49
N GLY A 49 7.97 5.25 12.73
CA GLY A 49 8.16 6.65 13.04
C GLY A 49 9.43 7.17 12.34
N PHE A 50 9.32 8.30 11.67
CA PHE A 50 10.46 8.97 11.04
C PHE A 50 10.71 10.33 11.67
N THR A 51 11.95 10.79 11.55
CA THR A 51 12.32 12.15 11.93
C THR A 51 12.87 12.87 10.71
N LEU A 52 12.57 14.15 10.59
CA LEU A 52 13.05 15.00 9.51
C LEU A 52 14.39 15.63 9.90
N LEU A 53 15.26 15.87 8.93
CA LEU A 53 16.42 16.73 9.16
C LEU A 53 15.93 18.15 9.55
N GLU A 54 16.54 18.75 10.57
CA GLU A 54 16.11 20.01 11.24
C GLU A 54 15.83 21.18 10.28
N ASN A 55 14.96 22.13 10.70
CA ASN A 55 14.42 23.28 9.94
C ASN A 55 13.28 22.97 8.95
N SER A 56 12.54 21.90 9.19
CA SER A 56 11.36 21.56 8.40
C SER A 56 10.12 22.24 8.99
N THR A 57 9.44 23.10 8.23
CA THR A 57 8.10 23.61 8.56
C THR A 57 7.00 22.53 8.47
N LEU A 58 7.39 21.25 8.42
CA LEU A 58 6.54 20.09 8.23
C LEU A 58 6.33 19.31 9.54
N ASP A 59 6.36 19.99 10.69
CA ASP A 59 6.01 19.37 11.98
C ASP A 59 4.62 18.72 11.92
N TRP A 60 3.70 19.35 11.18
CA TRP A 60 2.35 18.83 10.92
C TRP A 60 2.34 17.47 10.19
N LEU A 61 3.39 17.11 9.45
CA LEU A 61 3.43 15.87 8.66
C LEU A 61 3.83 14.66 9.51
N ALA A 62 4.56 14.89 10.60
CA ALA A 62 5.16 13.85 11.44
C ALA A 62 4.62 13.85 12.89
N ASP A 63 3.55 14.59 13.17
CA ASP A 63 2.95 14.71 14.50
C ASP A 63 2.04 13.53 14.88
N GLN A 64 1.85 12.58 13.96
CA GLN A 64 0.96 11.42 14.09
C GLN A 64 -0.51 11.79 14.31
N ASN A 65 -0.94 12.94 13.82
CA ASN A 65 -2.31 13.41 13.92
C ASN A 65 -2.93 13.61 12.52
N ASP A 66 -3.77 12.67 12.10
CA ASP A 66 -4.52 12.71 10.83
C ASP A 66 -5.40 13.96 10.63
N THR A 67 -5.59 14.77 11.68
CA THR A 67 -6.37 16.02 11.63
C THR A 67 -5.52 17.28 11.47
N THR A 68 -4.20 17.20 11.67
CA THR A 68 -3.29 18.30 11.36
C THR A 68 -2.92 18.21 9.89
N CYS A 69 -3.16 19.27 9.13
CA CYS A 69 -2.91 19.26 7.69
C CYS A 69 -2.09 20.45 7.21
N ASN A 70 -1.49 20.29 6.03
CA ASN A 70 -0.83 21.36 5.31
C ASN A 70 -1.84 22.45 4.94
N ASP A 71 -1.75 23.57 5.64
CA ASP A 71 -2.48 24.78 5.32
C ASP A 71 -1.71 25.69 4.34
N ASP A 72 -0.43 25.41 4.12
CA ASP A 72 0.42 26.14 3.17
C ASP A 72 0.18 25.69 1.73
N GLN A 73 0.44 26.57 0.76
CA GLN A 73 0.13 26.33 -0.66
C GLN A 73 1.25 25.66 -1.47
N GLU A 74 2.39 25.35 -0.86
CA GLU A 74 3.57 24.94 -1.64
C GLU A 74 3.55 23.44 -1.94
N THR A 75 3.27 23.12 -3.21
CA THR A 75 3.58 21.84 -3.82
C THR A 75 4.87 21.92 -4.62
N PRO A 76 5.73 20.89 -4.61
CA PRO A 76 5.58 19.64 -3.86
C PRO A 76 6.01 19.75 -2.39
N VAL A 77 5.47 18.84 -1.56
CA VAL A 77 5.96 18.64 -0.19
C VAL A 77 7.23 17.79 -0.26
N ASN A 78 8.37 18.42 0.03
CA ASN A 78 9.70 17.81 0.01
C ASN A 78 10.23 17.64 1.43
N PHE A 79 10.71 16.45 1.78
CA PHE A 79 11.37 16.25 3.07
C PHE A 79 12.46 15.19 3.02
N THR A 80 13.47 15.39 3.86
CA THR A 80 14.62 14.49 4.00
C THR A 80 14.56 13.79 5.34
N LEU A 81 14.68 12.46 5.31
CA LEU A 81 14.66 11.61 6.48
C LEU A 81 16.01 11.71 7.18
N LYS A 82 15.99 11.98 8.49
CA LYS A 82 17.20 11.99 9.33
C LYS A 82 17.85 10.62 9.42
N THR A 83 17.04 9.57 9.40
CA THR A 83 17.48 8.18 9.36
C THR A 83 16.94 7.55 8.08
N PRO A 84 17.81 7.23 7.10
CA PRO A 84 17.41 6.54 5.89
C PRO A 84 16.77 5.19 6.18
N ILE A 85 15.68 4.87 5.49
CA ILE A 85 14.89 3.65 5.70
C ILE A 85 14.51 3.03 4.36
N PRO A 86 14.46 1.68 4.25
CA PRO A 86 13.82 1.06 3.11
C PRO A 86 12.29 1.26 3.21
N LEU A 87 11.63 1.37 2.06
CA LEU A 87 10.19 1.52 1.99
C LEU A 87 9.54 0.20 1.55
N LYS A 88 8.31 -0.02 2.04
CA LYS A 88 7.42 -1.11 1.60
C LYS A 88 6.04 -0.57 1.30
N TRP A 89 5.39 0.07 2.26
CA TRP A 89 4.13 0.79 2.04
C TRP A 89 4.25 2.23 2.50
N ILE A 90 3.53 3.09 1.79
CA ILE A 90 3.32 4.49 2.14
C ILE A 90 1.82 4.68 2.33
N ARG A 91 1.38 5.10 3.51
CA ARG A 91 -0.01 5.55 3.74
C ARG A 91 -0.06 7.06 3.67
N ILE A 92 -1.02 7.56 2.91
CA ILE A 92 -1.26 8.99 2.74
C ILE A 92 -2.65 9.32 3.25
N VAL A 93 -2.73 10.35 4.08
CA VAL A 93 -3.98 10.87 4.64
C VAL A 93 -4.19 12.29 4.15
N VAL A 94 -5.37 12.58 3.62
CA VAL A 94 -5.73 13.89 3.08
C VAL A 94 -7.05 14.40 3.67
N SER A 95 -7.22 15.72 3.72
CA SER A 95 -8.45 16.35 4.22
C SER A 95 -9.61 16.30 3.23
N ARG A 96 -9.32 16.09 1.93
CA ARG A 96 -10.31 16.11 0.83
C ARG A 96 -10.15 14.90 -0.08
N PRO A 97 -11.22 14.12 -0.36
CA PRO A 97 -11.14 12.94 -1.21
C PRO A 97 -10.62 13.16 -2.63
N ALA A 98 -10.87 14.33 -3.22
CA ALA A 98 -10.43 14.67 -4.58
C ALA A 98 -8.90 14.57 -4.74
N LEU A 99 -8.14 14.88 -3.67
CA LEU A 99 -6.68 14.91 -3.71
C LEU A 99 -6.06 13.53 -3.95
N LEU A 100 -6.76 12.44 -3.62
CA LEU A 100 -6.24 11.07 -3.81
C LEU A 100 -6.08 10.66 -5.28
N GLN A 101 -6.75 11.35 -6.22
CA GLN A 101 -6.63 11.02 -7.65
C GLN A 101 -5.34 11.57 -8.28
N ASP A 102 -4.80 12.63 -7.70
CA ASP A 102 -3.73 13.44 -8.28
C ASP A 102 -2.41 13.36 -7.51
N ILE A 103 -2.30 12.44 -6.55
CA ILE A 103 -1.09 12.20 -5.78
C ILE A 103 -0.06 11.40 -6.60
N GLN A 104 1.16 11.93 -6.66
CA GLN A 104 2.36 11.24 -7.10
C GLN A 104 3.41 11.29 -5.99
N VAL A 105 4.03 10.15 -5.70
CA VAL A 105 5.09 10.07 -4.70
C VAL A 105 6.37 9.66 -5.41
N SER A 106 7.47 10.35 -5.11
CA SER A 106 8.80 9.96 -5.54
C SER A 106 9.77 9.93 -4.36
N TYR A 107 10.82 9.14 -4.49
CA TYR A 107 11.82 8.96 -3.45
C TYR A 107 13.22 9.05 -4.05
N TYR A 108 14.22 9.31 -3.22
CA TYR A 108 15.62 9.42 -3.64
C TYR A 108 16.49 8.50 -2.79
N ILE A 109 17.39 7.78 -3.47
CA ILE A 109 18.41 6.92 -2.87
C ILE A 109 19.77 7.55 -3.21
N GLU A 110 20.59 7.83 -2.18
CA GLU A 110 21.87 8.54 -2.33
C GLU A 110 22.82 7.87 -3.34
N ASN A 111 22.86 6.54 -3.34
CA ASN A 111 23.78 5.77 -4.18
C ASN A 111 23.34 5.67 -5.65
N GLU A 112 22.06 5.88 -5.95
CA GLU A 112 21.52 5.76 -7.31
C GLU A 112 21.55 7.07 -8.10
N GLY A 113 21.65 8.22 -7.40
CA GLY A 113 21.85 9.52 -8.03
C GLY A 113 20.64 10.05 -8.81
N GLY A 114 19.41 9.76 -8.36
CA GLY A 114 18.18 10.24 -8.99
C GLY A 114 16.93 10.04 -8.15
N SER A 115 15.86 10.78 -8.48
CA SER A 115 14.53 10.59 -7.89
C SER A 115 13.77 9.53 -8.68
N VAL A 116 13.19 8.55 -7.98
CA VAL A 116 12.44 7.42 -8.54
C VAL A 116 10.97 7.57 -8.15
N GLU A 117 10.07 7.39 -9.11
CA GLU A 117 8.63 7.44 -8.86
C GLU A 117 8.12 6.15 -8.23
N CYS A 118 7.33 6.28 -7.17
CA CYS A 118 6.63 5.20 -6.51
C CYS A 118 5.43 4.74 -7.35
N SER A 119 5.66 3.82 -8.28
CA SER A 119 4.68 3.40 -9.29
C SER A 119 3.88 2.14 -8.93
N GLY A 120 3.94 1.69 -7.67
CA GLY A 120 3.26 0.46 -7.26
C GLY A 120 1.73 0.60 -7.09
N PRO A 121 1.03 -0.52 -6.87
CA PRO A 121 -0.42 -0.53 -6.64
C PRO A 121 -0.87 0.43 -5.53
N LYS A 122 -1.97 1.14 -5.79
CA LYS A 122 -2.65 2.03 -4.84
C LYS A 122 -3.92 1.36 -4.32
N VAL A 123 -4.17 1.44 -3.02
CA VAL A 123 -5.33 0.86 -2.33
C VAL A 123 -6.05 1.95 -1.54
N ASN A 124 -7.30 2.24 -1.88
CA ASN A 124 -8.11 3.18 -1.11
C ASN A 124 -8.65 2.47 0.13
N ILE A 125 -8.23 2.94 1.30
CA ILE A 125 -8.68 2.43 2.60
C ILE A 125 -9.98 3.12 3.02
N SER A 126 -10.10 4.41 2.70
CA SER A 126 -11.31 5.20 2.85
C SER A 126 -11.37 6.26 1.75
N SER A 127 -12.34 7.18 1.82
CA SER A 127 -12.37 8.34 0.91
C SER A 127 -11.21 9.31 1.10
N THR A 128 -10.49 9.25 2.23
CA THR A 128 -9.42 10.20 2.60
C THR A 128 -8.08 9.53 2.89
N VAL A 129 -8.00 8.20 2.80
CA VAL A 129 -6.80 7.43 3.11
C VAL A 129 -6.48 6.48 1.96
N GLN A 130 -5.24 6.54 1.48
CA GLN A 130 -4.73 5.68 0.41
C GLN A 130 -3.38 5.08 0.81
N ASP A 131 -3.22 3.78 0.59
CA ASP A 131 -1.95 3.07 0.74
C ASP A 131 -1.32 2.84 -0.63
N ILE A 132 -0.02 3.07 -0.76
CA ILE A 132 0.76 2.86 -1.98
C ILE A 132 1.86 1.84 -1.68
N LEU A 133 1.91 0.75 -2.45
CA LEU A 133 2.97 -0.23 -2.37
C LEU A 133 4.23 0.36 -3.01
N CYS A 134 5.28 0.55 -2.21
CA CYS A 134 6.52 1.24 -2.59
C CYS A 134 7.77 0.48 -2.13
N PRO A 135 8.05 -0.73 -2.65
CA PRO A 135 9.15 -1.54 -2.18
C PRO A 135 10.50 -0.98 -2.65
N THR A 136 11.42 -0.73 -1.72
CA THR A 136 12.82 -0.43 -2.02
C THR A 136 13.74 -1.45 -1.36
N VAL A 137 14.84 -1.79 -2.04
CA VAL A 137 15.91 -2.61 -1.47
C VAL A 137 16.86 -1.74 -0.66
N ASP A 138 17.21 -0.58 -1.22
CA ASP A 138 18.09 0.38 -0.59
C ASP A 138 17.32 1.40 0.26
N ASN A 139 18.05 2.04 1.16
CA ASN A 139 17.51 3.03 2.06
C ASN A 139 17.21 4.34 1.32
N VAL A 140 15.97 4.79 1.44
CA VAL A 140 15.51 6.08 0.96
C VAL A 140 15.95 7.17 1.92
N THR A 141 16.48 8.27 1.38
CA THR A 141 16.92 9.42 2.18
C THR A 141 15.98 10.61 2.04
N LYS A 142 15.33 10.78 0.89
CA LYS A 142 14.37 11.87 0.65
C LYS A 142 13.11 11.34 -0.02
N VAL A 143 11.96 11.88 0.37
CA VAL A 143 10.66 11.62 -0.24
C VAL A 143 10.04 12.94 -0.67
N THR A 144 9.38 12.91 -1.82
CA THR A 144 8.69 14.05 -2.40
C THR A 144 7.26 13.64 -2.73
N VAL A 145 6.28 14.36 -2.20
CA VAL A 145 4.87 14.18 -2.50
C VAL A 145 4.39 15.33 -3.38
N PHE A 146 3.97 15.00 -4.59
CA PHE A 146 3.34 15.90 -5.54
C PHE A 146 1.82 15.68 -5.49
N ILE A 147 1.07 16.77 -5.46
CA ILE A 147 -0.40 16.74 -5.50
C ILE A 147 -0.84 17.76 -6.55
N ASN A 148 -1.40 17.31 -7.67
CA ASN A 148 -1.87 18.20 -8.72
C ASN A 148 -3.25 18.77 -8.39
N GLU A 149 -3.30 19.83 -7.60
CA GLU A 149 -4.41 20.80 -7.57
C GLU A 149 -3.80 22.14 -7.12
N GLU A 150 -4.45 23.26 -7.47
CA GLU A 150 -4.00 24.67 -7.39
C GLU A 150 -3.40 25.19 -6.07
N ALA A 151 -3.10 24.34 -5.07
CA ALA A 151 -2.28 24.68 -3.90
C ALA A 151 -1.77 23.50 -3.02
N GLY A 152 -1.90 22.21 -3.35
CA GLY A 152 -1.40 21.11 -2.47
C GLY A 152 -1.91 21.04 -1.02
N ARG A 153 -2.87 21.88 -0.68
CA ARG A 153 -3.42 22.03 0.67
C ARG A 153 -4.20 20.79 1.04
N GLY A 154 -4.00 20.33 2.27
CA GLY A 154 -4.76 19.22 2.82
C GLY A 154 -4.08 17.86 2.75
N LEU A 155 -2.78 17.77 2.45
CA LEU A 155 -2.00 16.61 2.93
C LEU A 155 -1.95 16.68 4.45
N CYS A 156 -2.29 15.61 5.16
CA CYS A 156 -2.38 15.60 6.62
C CYS A 156 -1.28 14.78 7.26
N SER A 157 -1.23 13.49 6.92
CA SER A 157 -0.24 12.59 7.51
C SER A 157 0.33 11.66 6.46
N LEU A 158 1.56 11.23 6.75
CA LEU A 158 2.28 10.25 5.96
C LEU A 158 2.84 9.19 6.89
N TYR A 159 2.64 7.92 6.55
CA TYR A 159 3.20 6.81 7.30
C TYR A 159 3.99 5.90 6.37
N PHE A 160 5.09 5.36 6.88
CA PHE A 160 5.96 4.43 6.17
C PHE A 160 5.95 3.07 6.85
N SER A 161 6.23 2.02 6.08
CA SER A 161 6.64 0.71 6.62
C SER A 161 7.85 0.20 5.85
N ALA A 162 8.71 -0.56 6.51
CA ALA A 162 9.88 -1.20 5.92
C ALA A 162 9.66 -2.71 5.68
N GLU A 163 8.95 -3.40 6.58
CA GLU A 163 8.77 -4.86 6.54
C GLU A 163 7.37 -5.31 7.00
N ILE A 164 7.03 -6.56 6.69
CA ILE A 164 5.91 -7.26 7.32
C ILE A 164 6.38 -7.72 8.70
N SER A 165 5.63 -7.44 9.76
CA SER A 165 5.89 -8.10 11.04
C SER A 165 5.47 -9.57 10.96
N VAL A 166 6.41 -10.43 10.56
CA VAL A 166 6.28 -11.88 10.72
C VAL A 166 6.85 -12.26 12.07
N SER A 167 5.98 -12.46 13.05
CA SER A 167 6.36 -13.03 14.35
C SER A 167 6.63 -14.53 14.20
N GLY A 168 7.81 -14.85 13.65
CA GLY A 168 8.35 -16.20 13.51
C GLY A 168 9.75 -16.13 12.92
N ALA A 169 10.77 -16.37 13.74
CA ALA A 169 12.17 -16.34 13.36
C ALA A 169 12.43 -17.11 12.06
N GLY A 170 12.73 -16.38 10.99
CA GLY A 170 13.04 -16.92 9.67
C GLY A 170 12.81 -15.87 8.60
N SER A 171 13.88 -15.19 8.19
CA SER A 171 13.91 -14.37 6.98
C SER A 171 13.33 -15.20 5.84
N LEU A 172 12.13 -14.85 5.39
CA LEU A 172 11.45 -15.51 4.30
C LEU A 172 11.56 -14.60 3.09
N VAL A 173 12.46 -14.96 2.17
CA VAL A 173 12.52 -14.40 0.83
C VAL A 173 11.13 -14.63 0.22
N ILE A 174 10.37 -13.56 0.04
CA ILE A 174 9.08 -13.62 -0.66
C ILE A 174 9.42 -13.74 -2.14
N GLU A 175 9.27 -14.92 -2.73
CA GLU A 175 9.13 -15.03 -4.18
C GLU A 175 7.81 -14.34 -4.55
N ASP A 176 7.89 -13.26 -5.33
CA ASP A 176 6.76 -12.52 -5.88
C ASP A 176 5.80 -13.48 -6.61
N SER A 177 4.70 -13.85 -5.98
CA SER A 177 3.43 -14.19 -6.65
C SER A 177 2.31 -14.46 -5.64
N VAL A 178 1.84 -13.40 -4.99
CA VAL A 178 0.43 -13.36 -4.58
C VAL A 178 -0.23 -12.26 -5.41
N ALA A 179 -0.88 -12.68 -6.48
CA ALA A 179 -1.80 -11.83 -7.20
C ALA A 179 -2.88 -11.39 -6.21
N VAL A 180 -2.92 -10.09 -5.90
CA VAL A 180 -4.03 -9.45 -5.20
C VAL A 180 -5.27 -9.69 -6.07
N SER A 181 -6.00 -10.75 -5.75
CA SER A 181 -7.22 -11.13 -6.43
C SER A 181 -8.32 -10.96 -5.40
N HIS A 182 -9.24 -10.05 -5.70
CA HIS A 182 -10.49 -9.76 -4.97
C HIS A 182 -10.37 -8.74 -3.83
N VAL A 183 -10.23 -7.47 -4.21
CA VAL A 183 -10.95 -6.40 -3.48
C VAL A 183 -12.37 -6.42 -4.02
N VAL A 184 -13.31 -7.04 -3.30
CA VAL A 184 -14.73 -6.94 -3.60
C VAL A 184 -15.21 -5.60 -3.07
N ALA A 185 -15.47 -4.65 -3.98
CA ALA A 185 -16.23 -3.46 -3.65
C ALA A 185 -17.69 -3.85 -3.32
N PRO A 186 -18.35 -3.18 -2.36
CA PRO A 186 -19.77 -3.40 -2.13
C PRO A 186 -20.56 -2.62 -3.19
N GLU A 187 -21.04 -3.29 -4.23
CA GLU A 187 -22.05 -2.73 -5.13
C GLU A 187 -23.41 -3.36 -4.84
N ALA A 188 -24.34 -2.52 -4.38
CA ALA A 188 -25.77 -2.73 -4.56
C ALA A 188 -26.25 -1.72 -5.61
N PHE A 189 -26.37 -2.15 -6.86
CA PHE A 189 -27.17 -1.45 -7.86
C PHE A 189 -27.73 -2.45 -8.89
N THR A 190 -29.04 -2.64 -8.88
CA THR A 190 -29.79 -3.47 -9.85
C THR A 190 -30.12 -2.66 -11.09
N VAL A 191 -29.79 -3.15 -12.29
CA VAL A 191 -30.49 -2.79 -13.54
C VAL A 191 -30.64 -4.03 -14.43
N GLU A 192 -31.87 -4.23 -14.91
CA GLU A 192 -32.33 -5.28 -15.82
C GLU A 192 -31.70 -5.21 -17.22
N GLY A 193 -31.51 -6.37 -17.86
CA GLY A 193 -31.34 -6.47 -19.32
C GLY A 193 -30.24 -7.44 -19.78
N ALA A 194 -30.54 -8.74 -19.83
CA ALA A 194 -29.68 -9.74 -20.47
C ALA A 194 -29.71 -9.62 -22.01
N PRO A 195 -28.66 -10.07 -22.72
CA PRO A 195 -28.79 -11.39 -23.34
C PRO A 195 -27.53 -12.29 -23.28
N LYS A 196 -27.78 -13.53 -22.84
CA LYS A 196 -27.37 -14.85 -23.36
C LYS A 196 -25.91 -15.19 -23.71
N GLU A 197 -25.44 -16.21 -22.96
CA GLU A 197 -24.53 -17.32 -23.32
C GLU A 197 -23.04 -17.02 -23.60
N VAL A 198 -22.19 -17.39 -22.62
CA VAL A 198 -20.78 -17.71 -22.84
C VAL A 198 -20.56 -19.19 -22.48
N VAL A 199 -20.32 -20.01 -23.51
CA VAL A 199 -19.97 -21.43 -23.39
C VAL A 199 -18.48 -21.55 -23.02
N ILE A 200 -18.18 -22.03 -21.81
CA ILE A 200 -16.80 -22.32 -21.39
C ILE A 200 -16.40 -23.70 -21.95
N GLN A 201 -15.55 -23.74 -22.98
CA GLN A 201 -14.89 -24.97 -23.39
C GLN A 201 -13.72 -25.31 -22.45
N LYS A 202 -13.73 -26.52 -21.88
CA LYS A 202 -12.62 -27.05 -21.07
C LYS A 202 -11.41 -27.32 -21.96
N ALA A 203 -10.26 -26.76 -21.61
CA ALA A 203 -8.97 -27.14 -22.19
C ALA A 203 -8.59 -28.58 -21.80
N PRO A 204 -7.96 -29.36 -22.71
CA PRO A 204 -7.56 -30.72 -22.44
C PRO A 204 -6.34 -30.79 -21.50
N LYS A 205 -6.35 -31.80 -20.63
CA LYS A 205 -5.20 -32.13 -19.77
C LYS A 205 -4.05 -32.64 -20.64
N THR A 206 -2.89 -31.98 -20.58
CA THR A 206 -1.62 -32.57 -21.03
C THR A 206 -0.53 -32.45 -19.98
N ASN A 207 0.32 -33.46 -20.03
CA ASN A 207 1.16 -34.02 -18.99
C ASN A 207 2.52 -33.31 -18.85
N LYS A 208 3.18 -33.61 -17.73
CA LYS A 208 4.46 -33.14 -17.19
C LYS A 208 5.61 -32.97 -18.20
N ASN A 209 6.51 -32.05 -17.85
CA ASN A 209 7.86 -31.82 -18.37
C ASN A 209 7.99 -31.12 -19.72
N LYS A 210 8.07 -29.78 -19.68
CA LYS A 210 8.92 -29.01 -20.61
C LYS A 210 9.27 -27.64 -20.03
N LYS A 211 10.56 -27.43 -19.71
CA LYS A 211 11.19 -26.10 -19.64
C LYS A 211 10.92 -25.40 -20.97
N LEU A 212 10.32 -24.22 -20.96
CA LEU A 212 10.29 -23.35 -22.14
C LEU A 212 10.66 -21.91 -21.75
N ASN A 213 11.72 -21.44 -22.39
CA ASN A 213 12.21 -20.07 -22.45
C ASN A 213 11.13 -19.08 -22.91
N LYS A 214 11.24 -17.86 -22.39
CA LYS A 214 10.96 -16.54 -22.98
C LYS A 214 10.13 -16.55 -24.28
N ARG A 215 8.95 -15.93 -24.27
CA ARG A 215 8.25 -15.49 -25.49
C ARG A 215 7.85 -14.03 -25.37
N GLU A 216 8.26 -13.28 -26.39
CA GLU A 216 7.87 -11.89 -26.67
C GLU A 216 6.35 -11.77 -26.86
N ILE A 217 5.79 -10.67 -26.37
CA ILE A 217 4.43 -10.25 -26.66
C ILE A 217 4.48 -9.38 -27.91
N VAL A 218 3.89 -9.87 -29.00
CA VAL A 218 3.58 -9.06 -30.18
C VAL A 218 2.10 -8.68 -30.10
N VAL A 219 1.84 -7.40 -29.84
CA VAL A 219 0.48 -6.83 -29.94
C VAL A 219 0.19 -6.54 -31.40
N ARG A 220 -0.93 -7.03 -31.92
CA ARG A 220 -1.52 -6.56 -33.18
C ARG A 220 -2.89 -5.98 -32.89
N SER A 221 -3.06 -4.72 -33.28
CA SER A 221 -4.31 -3.99 -33.22
C SER A 221 -5.22 -4.38 -34.37
N SER A 222 -6.50 -4.56 -34.07
CA SER A 222 -7.62 -4.39 -34.99
C SER A 222 -8.85 -4.00 -34.19
#